data_AF-A0AAE4A5V6-F1
#
_entry.id   AF-A0AAE4A5V6-F1
#
_cell.length_a   1.000
_cell.length_b   1.000
_cell.length_c   1.000
_cell.angle_alpha   90.00
_cell.angle_beta   90.00
_cell.angle_gamma   90.00
#
_symmetry.space_group_name_H-M   'P 1'
#
loop_
_entity.id
_entity.type
_entity.pdbx_description
1 polymer ?
#
loop_
_entity_poly.entity_id
_entity_poly.type
_entity_poly.pdbx_seq_one_letter_code
_entity_poly.pdbx_strand_id
1 'polypeptide(L)'
;MAVALLLLLVAQLALPRLAEDEVRRRLGGDEVTHVEVGALPAIELLWQHADRVSARVRSFDADGASIADDLAQTRKVDTLDVWIERVQATPEVELHDVRVEKRDGRLSGSATVDPDQVAAALPAGIEGRLLPSDDGAVRVAARIGGANVTLQVAARDGRVVARPEGLLGLISSYTLFGDPRIDVERIAAYPQPDGRVELRASARVVS
;
A
#
# COMPACT_ATOMS: atom_id res chain seq x y z
N MET A 1 -2.09 11.43 -8.81
CA MET A 1 -2.07 9.97 -8.93
C MET A 1 -1.12 9.27 -7.96
N ALA A 2 -0.46 9.94 -7.00
CA ALA A 2 0.56 9.30 -6.17
C ALA A 2 0.22 9.23 -4.71
N VAL A 3 -0.67 10.07 -4.22
CA VAL A 3 -1.44 9.67 -3.04
C VAL A 3 -2.33 8.48 -3.39
N ALA A 4 -2.80 8.45 -4.64
CA ALA A 4 -3.33 7.25 -5.23
C ALA A 4 -2.26 6.15 -5.36
N LEU A 5 -0.98 6.41 -5.72
CA LEU A 5 0.17 5.45 -5.75
C LEU A 5 0.62 4.93 -4.38
N LEU A 6 0.50 5.73 -3.33
CA LEU A 6 0.86 5.33 -1.97
C LEU A 6 -0.20 4.43 -1.36
N LEU A 7 -1.46 4.76 -1.63
CA LEU A 7 -2.57 3.85 -1.41
C LEU A 7 -2.56 2.73 -2.43
N LEU A 8 -2.02 2.95 -3.64
CA LEU A 8 -1.80 1.91 -4.65
C LEU A 8 -0.68 0.99 -4.23
N LEU A 9 0.24 1.36 -3.35
CA LEU A 9 1.20 0.38 -2.87
C LEU A 9 0.56 -0.60 -1.90
N VAL A 10 -0.40 -0.10 -1.12
CA VAL A 10 -1.35 -0.91 -0.36
C VAL A 10 -2.37 -1.59 -1.28
N ALA A 11 -2.38 -1.27 -2.59
CA ALA A 11 -3.41 -1.70 -3.51
C ALA A 11 -3.03 -2.48 -4.78
N GLN A 12 -1.79 -2.41 -5.24
CA GLN A 12 -1.28 -3.03 -6.47
C GLN A 12 -1.09 -4.54 -6.30
N LEU A 13 -1.47 -5.02 -5.13
CA LEU A 13 -1.52 -6.41 -4.72
C LEU A 13 -2.63 -7.23 -5.39
N ALA A 14 -3.40 -6.64 -6.30
CA ALA A 14 -4.54 -7.35 -6.92
C ALA A 14 -4.89 -6.92 -8.36
N LEU A 15 -3.92 -6.53 -9.20
CA LEU A 15 -4.17 -6.45 -10.65
C LEU A 15 -3.03 -7.08 -11.48
N PRO A 16 -3.21 -8.32 -11.99
CA PRO A 16 -2.70 -8.67 -13.29
C PRO A 16 -3.70 -8.18 -14.35
N ARG A 17 -3.29 -7.20 -15.16
CA ARG A 17 -3.44 -7.14 -16.63
C ARG A 17 -3.26 -5.72 -17.16
N LEU A 18 -2.01 -5.40 -17.50
CA LEU A 18 -1.58 -4.76 -18.75
C LEU A 18 -0.04 -4.86 -18.83
N ALA A 19 0.45 -6.08 -19.11
CA ALA A 19 1.73 -6.36 -19.78
C ALA A 19 1.94 -7.89 -19.86
N GLU A 20 1.01 -8.59 -20.51
CA GLU A 20 1.35 -9.89 -21.11
C GLU A 20 1.99 -9.55 -22.45
N ASP A 21 3.33 -9.38 -22.50
CA ASP A 21 4.15 -9.79 -23.66
C ASP A 21 5.69 -9.53 -23.60
N GLU A 22 6.28 -8.95 -22.55
CA GLU A 22 7.73 -8.65 -22.58
C GLU A 22 8.52 -9.15 -21.36
N VAL A 23 8.29 -10.40 -20.94
CA VAL A 23 9.23 -11.14 -20.06
C VAL A 23 9.56 -12.54 -20.61
N ARG A 24 8.88 -12.98 -21.68
CA ARG A 24 9.11 -14.29 -22.29
C ARG A 24 10.05 -14.27 -23.51
N ARG A 25 10.74 -13.14 -23.79
CA ARG A 25 11.64 -13.02 -24.97
C ARG A 25 13.12 -12.71 -24.66
N ARG A 26 13.55 -12.71 -23.40
CA ARG A 26 14.98 -12.55 -23.04
C ARG A 26 15.50 -13.60 -22.06
N LEU A 27 15.14 -14.86 -22.28
CA LEU A 27 16.01 -15.97 -21.89
C LEU A 27 16.93 -16.27 -23.08
N GLY A 28 18.07 -15.59 -23.07
CA GLY A 28 19.14 -15.78 -24.03
C GLY A 28 20.32 -14.86 -23.70
N GLY A 29 21.32 -15.40 -23.00
CA GLY A 29 22.66 -14.83 -22.90
C GLY A 29 23.05 -14.31 -21.53
N ASP A 30 24.16 -14.86 -21.03
CA ASP A 30 25.00 -14.50 -19.89
C ASP A 30 24.93 -13.04 -19.40
N GLU A 31 24.78 -12.85 -18.09
CA GLU A 31 25.87 -12.52 -17.16
C GLU A 31 25.24 -12.08 -15.82
N VAL A 32 25.47 -12.89 -14.78
CA VAL A 32 24.99 -12.62 -13.43
C VAL A 32 25.94 -11.62 -12.79
N THR A 33 25.43 -10.45 -12.37
CA THR A 33 26.18 -9.57 -11.48
C THR A 33 25.23 -8.90 -10.50
N HIS A 34 25.33 -9.35 -9.25
CA HIS A 34 24.66 -8.86 -8.04
C HIS A 34 23.26 -9.44 -7.73
N VAL A 35 23.27 -10.49 -6.90
CA VAL A 35 22.15 -10.90 -6.06
C VAL A 35 22.50 -10.45 -4.65
N GLU A 36 21.85 -9.38 -4.16
CA GLU A 36 21.95 -8.99 -2.75
C GLU A 36 20.74 -9.61 -2.02
N VAL A 37 21.00 -10.71 -1.32
CA VAL A 37 19.98 -11.46 -0.56
C VAL A 37 19.86 -10.85 0.83
N GLY A 38 18.78 -10.11 1.07
CA GLY A 38 18.32 -9.67 2.39
C GLY A 38 17.28 -10.62 3.00
N ALA A 39 17.63 -11.90 3.14
CA ALA A 39 16.97 -12.94 3.97
C ALA A 39 15.42 -12.95 4.09
N LEU A 40 14.70 -13.54 3.12
CA LEU A 40 13.33 -14.05 3.32
C LEU A 40 13.04 -15.39 2.60
N PRO A 41 13.68 -16.52 2.97
CA PRO A 41 13.02 -17.83 2.80
C PRO A 41 12.75 -18.55 4.13
N ALA A 42 13.42 -18.17 5.22
CA ALA A 42 13.34 -18.91 6.48
C ALA A 42 12.10 -18.56 7.33
N ILE A 43 11.47 -17.39 7.08
CA ILE A 43 10.29 -16.94 7.82
C ILE A 43 9.00 -17.61 7.31
N GLU A 44 8.89 -17.88 6.00
CA GLU A 44 7.74 -18.63 5.41
C GLU A 44 7.54 -20.01 6.07
N LEU A 45 8.62 -20.65 6.51
CA LEU A 45 8.58 -21.95 7.18
C LEU A 45 8.11 -21.87 8.65
N LEU A 46 8.17 -20.70 9.29
CA LEU A 46 7.76 -20.52 10.69
C LEU A 46 6.29 -20.13 10.84
N TRP A 47 5.66 -19.57 9.79
CA TRP A 47 4.32 -18.97 9.89
C TRP A 47 3.17 -19.93 9.56
N GLN A 48 3.45 -21.14 9.09
CA GLN A 48 2.37 -22.04 8.68
C GLN A 48 1.41 -22.44 9.81
N HIS A 49 1.85 -22.45 11.08
CA HIS A 49 1.05 -22.85 12.25
C HIS A 49 1.52 -22.13 13.54
N ALA A 50 1.40 -20.80 13.59
CA ALA A 50 1.78 -20.04 14.78
C ALA A 50 0.57 -19.33 15.39
N ASP A 51 0.30 -19.57 16.68
CA ASP A 51 -0.79 -18.89 17.41
C ASP A 51 -0.52 -17.37 17.52
N ARG A 52 0.76 -16.99 17.62
CA ARG A 52 1.20 -15.60 17.72
C ARG A 52 2.53 -15.38 17.01
N VAL A 53 2.59 -14.33 16.22
CA VAL A 53 3.81 -13.83 15.59
C VAL A 53 4.06 -12.40 16.07
N SER A 54 5.26 -12.15 16.59
CA SER A 54 5.73 -10.80 16.89
C SER A 54 7.09 -10.56 16.25
N ALA A 55 7.24 -9.48 15.48
CA ALA A 55 8.50 -9.16 14.82
C ALA A 55 8.85 -7.68 14.96
N ARG A 56 10.15 -7.41 15.10
CA ARG A 56 10.72 -6.07 14.98
C ARG A 56 11.76 -6.10 13.88
N VAL A 57 11.55 -5.30 12.85
CA VAL A 57 12.38 -5.26 11.65
C VAL A 57 12.88 -3.83 11.47
N ARG A 58 14.15 -3.68 11.10
CA ARG A 58 14.73 -2.34 10.87
C ARG A 58 14.37 -1.79 9.50
N SER A 59 14.49 -2.61 8.48
CA SER A 59 14.20 -2.21 7.11
C SER A 59 13.62 -3.40 6.35
N PHE A 60 12.64 -3.13 5.52
CA PHE A 60 12.04 -4.11 4.63
C PHE A 60 11.87 -3.47 3.25
N ASP A 61 12.24 -4.21 2.22
CA ASP A 61 12.00 -3.78 0.85
C ASP A 61 10.72 -4.46 0.36
N ALA A 62 9.70 -3.65 0.09
CA ALA A 62 8.40 -4.11 -0.40
C ALA A 62 8.24 -3.85 -1.90
N ASP A 63 9.29 -3.36 -2.59
CA ASP A 63 9.21 -3.10 -4.02
C ASP A 63 8.93 -4.41 -4.79
N GLY A 64 7.86 -4.41 -5.58
CA GLY A 64 7.38 -5.58 -6.31
C GLY A 64 6.82 -6.73 -5.45
N ALA A 65 6.72 -6.59 -4.13
CA ALA A 65 6.17 -7.62 -3.25
C ALA A 65 4.63 -7.65 -3.26
N SER A 66 4.05 -8.86 -3.22
CA SER A 66 2.60 -9.06 -3.12
C SER A 66 2.17 -9.23 -1.65
N ILE A 67 2.11 -8.13 -0.89
CA ILE A 67 1.49 -8.03 0.44
C ILE A 67 0.09 -8.71 0.52
N ALA A 68 -0.75 -8.78 -0.51
CA ALA A 68 -2.02 -9.52 -0.41
C ALA A 68 -1.79 -11.03 -0.33
N ASP A 69 -0.78 -11.53 -1.03
CA ASP A 69 -0.35 -12.91 -0.88
C ASP A 69 0.28 -13.13 0.49
N ASP A 70 1.14 -12.22 0.97
CA ASP A 70 1.72 -12.32 2.32
C ASP A 70 0.64 -12.28 3.42
N LEU A 71 -0.31 -11.34 3.33
CA LEU A 71 -1.44 -11.24 4.25
C LEU A 71 -2.35 -12.46 4.16
N ALA A 72 -2.58 -12.99 2.97
CA ALA A 72 -3.32 -14.24 2.80
C ALA A 72 -2.58 -15.44 3.41
N GLN A 73 -1.24 -15.47 3.37
CA GLN A 73 -0.45 -16.50 4.05
C GLN A 73 -0.60 -16.40 5.58
N THR A 74 -0.79 -15.20 6.14
CA THR A 74 -1.07 -15.03 7.58
C THR A 74 -2.45 -15.53 8.01
N ARG A 75 -3.29 -16.07 7.11
CA ARG A 75 -4.62 -16.62 7.45
C ARG A 75 -4.58 -17.58 8.64
N LYS A 76 -3.52 -18.40 8.73
CA LYS A 76 -3.33 -19.41 9.78
C LYS A 76 -2.74 -18.88 11.09
N VAL A 77 -2.48 -17.57 11.18
CA VAL A 77 -1.93 -16.91 12.37
C VAL A 77 -3.04 -16.14 13.07
N ASP A 78 -3.31 -16.44 14.34
CA ASP A 78 -4.40 -15.78 15.09
C ASP A 78 -4.03 -14.35 15.50
N THR A 79 -2.80 -14.17 15.99
CA THR A 79 -2.27 -12.86 16.41
C THR A 79 -0.99 -12.49 15.67
N LEU A 80 -0.95 -11.29 15.10
CA LEU A 80 0.25 -10.71 14.47
C LEU A 80 0.54 -9.35 15.11
N ASP A 81 1.80 -9.08 15.42
CA ASP A 81 2.30 -7.78 15.86
C ASP A 81 3.67 -7.53 15.22
N VAL A 82 3.67 -6.78 14.13
CA VAL A 82 4.87 -6.51 13.34
C VAL A 82 5.13 -5.01 13.37
N TRP A 83 6.33 -4.65 13.78
CA TRP A 83 6.83 -3.29 13.67
C TRP A 83 8.06 -3.26 12.76
N ILE A 84 8.03 -2.37 11.78
CA ILE A 84 9.09 -2.17 10.82
C ILE A 84 9.47 -0.69 10.86
N GLU A 85 10.72 -0.37 11.18
CA GLU A 85 11.14 1.03 11.25
C GLU A 85 11.04 1.72 9.89
N ARG A 86 11.45 1.03 8.82
CA ARG A 86 11.42 1.56 7.44
C ARG A 86 10.97 0.52 6.43
N VAL A 87 10.04 0.89 5.57
CA VAL A 87 9.62 0.06 4.43
C VAL A 87 9.85 0.86 3.15
N GLN A 88 10.70 0.35 2.26
CA GLN A 88 10.80 0.90 0.92
C GLN A 88 9.56 0.42 0.15
N ALA A 89 8.68 1.37 -0.15
CA ALA A 89 7.41 1.08 -0.80
C ALA A 89 7.58 1.03 -2.33
N THR A 90 8.05 2.13 -2.90
CA THR A 90 8.57 2.23 -4.28
C THR A 90 9.98 2.81 -4.20
N PRO A 91 10.77 2.84 -5.28
CA PRO A 91 12.06 3.53 -5.29
C PRO A 91 12.03 4.99 -4.79
N GLU A 92 10.90 5.68 -4.91
CA GLU A 92 10.70 7.09 -4.53
C GLU A 92 10.04 7.28 -3.16
N VAL A 93 9.45 6.23 -2.59
CA VAL A 93 8.62 6.31 -1.38
C VAL A 93 9.18 5.41 -0.28
N GLU A 94 9.53 6.01 0.85
CA GLU A 94 9.84 5.29 2.08
C GLU A 94 8.69 5.51 3.10
N LEU A 95 8.26 4.42 3.72
CA LEU A 95 7.33 4.46 4.84
C LEU A 95 8.11 4.28 6.14
N HIS A 96 7.74 5.05 7.16
CA HIS A 96 8.36 5.01 8.48
C HIS A 96 7.40 4.47 9.53
N ASP A 97 7.96 3.83 10.55
CA ASP A 97 7.21 3.36 11.73
C ASP A 97 6.00 2.49 11.36
N VAL A 98 6.19 1.60 10.39
CA VAL A 98 5.13 0.73 9.90
C VAL A 98 4.76 -0.27 10.99
N ARG A 99 3.48 -0.30 11.34
CA ARG A 99 2.91 -1.27 12.27
C ARG A 99 1.83 -2.05 11.58
N VAL A 100 1.85 -3.36 11.75
CA VAL A 100 0.81 -4.26 11.28
C VAL A 100 0.41 -5.15 12.44
N GLU A 101 -0.87 -5.05 12.82
CA GLU A 101 -1.46 -5.89 13.84
C GLU A 101 -2.59 -6.73 13.24
N LYS A 102 -2.65 -8.00 13.65
CA LYS A 102 -3.78 -8.89 13.38
C LYS A 102 -4.32 -9.42 14.68
N ARG A 103 -5.64 -9.34 14.88
CA ARG A 103 -6.37 -9.96 15.99
C ARG A 103 -7.73 -10.43 15.49
N ASP A 104 -8.07 -11.68 15.77
CA ASP A 104 -9.38 -12.27 15.45
C ASP A 104 -9.79 -12.09 13.97
N GLY A 105 -8.81 -12.24 13.06
CA GLY A 105 -9.02 -12.06 11.62
C GLY A 105 -9.14 -10.61 11.14
N ARG A 106 -9.10 -9.63 12.05
CA ARG A 106 -9.05 -8.19 11.73
C ARG A 106 -7.60 -7.73 11.67
N LEU A 107 -7.28 -6.98 10.63
CA LEU A 107 -6.00 -6.34 10.40
C LEU A 107 -6.12 -4.84 10.68
N SER A 108 -5.11 -4.28 11.33
CA SER A 108 -4.90 -2.84 11.41
C SER A 108 -3.46 -2.51 11.07
N GLY A 109 -3.28 -1.50 10.23
CA GLY A 109 -1.97 -1.02 9.82
C GLY A 109 -1.83 0.48 10.04
N SER A 110 -0.62 0.92 10.35
CA SER A 110 -0.25 2.33 10.33
C SER A 110 1.14 2.53 9.75
N ALA A 111 1.36 3.67 9.09
CA ALA A 111 2.67 4.07 8.59
C ALA A 111 2.74 5.59 8.50
N THR A 112 3.93 6.16 8.68
CA THR A 112 4.19 7.59 8.48
C THR A 112 4.90 7.78 7.14
N VAL A 113 4.51 8.79 6.37
CA VAL A 113 5.10 9.09 5.06
C VAL A 113 5.38 10.56 4.89
N ASP A 114 6.42 10.89 4.12
CA ASP A 114 6.69 12.23 3.65
C ASP A 114 5.79 12.58 2.43
N PRO A 115 4.91 13.60 2.54
CA PRO A 115 4.06 14.06 1.44
C PRO A 115 4.82 14.43 0.16
N ASP A 116 6.07 14.88 0.27
CA ASP A 116 6.87 15.28 -0.88
C ASP A 116 7.43 14.07 -1.64
N GLN A 117 7.79 12.99 -0.93
CA GLN A 117 8.10 11.70 -1.55
C GLN A 117 6.88 11.14 -2.27
N VAL A 118 5.69 11.25 -1.65
CA VAL A 118 4.44 10.86 -2.31
C VAL A 118 4.25 11.67 -3.58
N ALA A 119 4.46 12.98 -3.56
CA ALA A 119 4.32 13.81 -4.75
C ALA A 119 5.36 13.46 -5.83
N ALA A 120 6.60 13.14 -5.44
CA ALA A 120 7.67 12.76 -6.37
C ALA A 120 7.40 11.42 -7.07
N ALA A 121 6.71 10.49 -6.40
CA ALA A 121 6.30 9.22 -6.96
C ALA A 121 5.16 9.32 -8.01
N LEU A 122 4.72 10.53 -8.36
CA LEU A 122 3.69 10.75 -9.37
C LEU A 122 4.18 10.39 -10.78
N PRO A 123 3.33 9.79 -11.61
CA PRO A 123 3.63 9.67 -13.03
C PRO A 123 3.80 11.06 -13.64
N ALA A 124 4.70 11.15 -14.61
CA ALA A 124 4.93 12.39 -15.35
C ALA A 124 3.62 12.98 -15.89
N GLY A 125 3.46 14.30 -15.75
CA GLY A 125 2.25 15.02 -16.17
C GLY A 125 1.13 15.06 -15.13
N ILE A 126 1.36 14.52 -13.92
CA ILE A 126 0.42 14.64 -12.81
C ILE A 126 1.14 15.33 -11.66
N GLU A 127 0.71 16.55 -11.35
CA GLU A 127 1.10 17.24 -10.13
C GLU A 127 0.08 16.89 -9.06
N GLY A 128 0.50 16.61 -7.83
CA GLY A 128 -0.44 16.24 -6.80
C GLY A 128 0.16 16.22 -5.43
N ARG A 129 -0.70 16.43 -4.43
CA ARG A 129 -0.30 16.56 -3.04
C ARG A 129 -1.35 15.91 -2.15
N LEU A 130 -0.90 15.21 -1.11
CA LEU A 130 -1.75 14.86 0.02
C LEU A 130 -2.31 16.13 0.63
N LEU A 131 -3.62 16.16 0.83
CA LEU A 131 -4.26 17.20 1.61
C LEU A 131 -4.50 16.61 3.00
N PRO A 132 -3.67 16.94 3.99
CA PRO A 132 -3.89 16.48 5.36
C PRO A 132 -5.23 16.98 5.85
N SER A 133 -5.93 16.18 6.64
CA SER A 133 -7.20 16.57 7.22
C SER A 133 -7.39 15.96 8.59
N ASP A 134 -7.87 16.77 9.53
CA ASP A 134 -8.13 16.34 10.91
C ASP A 134 -9.35 15.41 11.00
N ASP A 135 -10.20 15.39 9.96
CA ASP A 135 -11.35 14.48 9.86
C ASP A 135 -10.94 13.04 9.47
N GLY A 136 -9.64 12.81 9.27
CA GLY A 136 -9.07 11.53 8.84
C GLY A 136 -9.34 11.20 7.38
N ALA A 137 -10.05 12.04 6.62
CA ALA A 137 -10.33 11.75 5.22
C ALA A 137 -9.06 11.89 4.38
N VAL A 138 -8.81 10.89 3.56
CA VAL A 138 -7.67 10.90 2.66
C VAL A 138 -8.03 11.69 1.40
N ARG A 139 -7.43 12.87 1.23
CA ARG A 139 -7.68 13.73 0.07
C ARG A 139 -6.41 14.00 -0.71
N VAL A 140 -6.58 14.17 -2.01
CA VAL A 140 -5.50 14.34 -2.98
C VAL A 140 -5.85 15.52 -3.87
N ALA A 141 -5.12 16.61 -3.77
CA ALA A 141 -5.14 17.59 -4.85
C ALA A 141 -4.34 17.01 -6.02
N ALA A 142 -4.86 17.09 -7.23
CA ALA A 142 -4.16 16.69 -8.43
C ALA A 142 -4.43 17.68 -9.57
N ARG A 143 -3.45 17.86 -10.44
CA ARG A 143 -3.61 18.54 -11.73
C ARG A 143 -3.51 17.51 -12.84
N ILE A 144 -4.58 17.38 -13.63
CA ILE A 144 -4.69 16.40 -14.71
C ILE A 144 -5.15 17.14 -15.97
N GLY A 145 -4.34 17.12 -17.03
CA GLY A 145 -4.67 17.80 -18.29
C GLY A 145 -4.91 19.31 -18.13
N GLY A 146 -4.23 19.95 -17.18
CA GLY A 146 -4.39 21.38 -16.87
C GLY A 146 -5.51 21.72 -15.88
N ALA A 147 -6.43 20.79 -15.61
CA ALA A 147 -7.53 20.97 -14.66
C ALA A 147 -7.14 20.54 -13.23
N ASN A 148 -7.58 21.30 -12.23
CA ASN A 148 -7.43 20.93 -10.82
C ASN A 148 -8.58 20.02 -10.40
N VAL A 149 -8.25 18.87 -9.83
CA VAL A 149 -9.19 17.87 -9.34
C VAL A 149 -8.80 17.48 -7.93
N THR A 150 -9.77 17.44 -7.02
CA THR A 150 -9.58 16.86 -5.70
C THR A 150 -10.16 15.45 -5.72
N LEU A 151 -9.34 14.46 -5.38
CA LEU A 151 -9.78 13.08 -5.21
C LEU A 151 -9.90 12.77 -3.72
N GLN A 152 -11.02 12.17 -3.32
CA GLN A 152 -11.15 11.52 -2.03
C GLN A 152 -10.83 10.03 -2.18
N VAL A 153 -10.00 9.51 -1.30
CA VAL A 153 -9.72 8.08 -1.17
C VAL A 153 -10.45 7.53 0.05
N ALA A 154 -11.19 6.45 -0.15
CA ALA A 154 -12.01 5.84 0.90
C ALA A 154 -12.07 4.32 0.76
N ALA A 155 -12.38 3.66 1.87
CA ALA A 155 -12.80 2.27 1.88
C ALA A 155 -14.27 2.18 1.43
N ARG A 156 -14.57 1.31 0.46
CA ARG A 156 -15.92 1.12 -0.07
C ARG A 156 -16.07 -0.30 -0.62
N ASP A 157 -17.11 -1.01 -0.22
CA ASP A 157 -17.41 -2.38 -0.69
C ASP A 157 -16.19 -3.33 -0.57
N GLY A 158 -15.46 -3.22 0.54
CA GLY A 158 -14.23 -3.98 0.83
C GLY A 158 -12.99 -3.57 0.05
N ARG A 159 -13.06 -2.46 -0.68
CA ARG A 159 -12.02 -1.98 -1.59
C ARG A 159 -11.49 -0.62 -1.19
N VAL A 160 -10.34 -0.25 -1.71
CA VAL A 160 -9.85 1.12 -1.66
C VAL A 160 -10.20 1.78 -2.99
N VAL A 161 -10.96 2.87 -2.94
CA VAL A 161 -11.38 3.60 -4.14
C VAL A 161 -10.98 5.07 -4.05
N ALA A 162 -10.50 5.61 -5.15
CA ALA A 162 -10.32 7.04 -5.37
C ALA A 162 -11.49 7.57 -6.21
N ARG A 163 -12.11 8.66 -5.77
CA ARG A 163 -13.19 9.33 -6.51
C ARG A 163 -12.97 10.83 -6.53
N PRO A 164 -13.29 11.53 -7.62
CA PRO A 164 -13.36 12.99 -7.58
C PRO A 164 -14.36 13.46 -6.53
N GLU A 165 -14.08 14.59 -5.89
CA GLU A 165 -15.08 15.27 -5.07
C GLU A 165 -16.13 15.97 -5.95
N GLY A 166 -17.30 16.26 -5.38
CA GLY A 166 -18.41 16.90 -6.09
C GLY A 166 -19.18 15.96 -7.03
N LEU A 167 -19.89 16.55 -8.01
CA LEU A 167 -20.80 15.82 -8.91
C LEU A 167 -20.10 14.76 -9.78
N LEU A 168 -18.82 14.98 -10.11
CA LEU A 168 -18.02 14.01 -10.88
C LEU A 168 -17.79 12.70 -10.11
N GLY A 169 -17.75 12.76 -8.78
CA GLY A 169 -17.61 11.60 -7.91
C GLY A 169 -18.83 10.68 -7.88
N LEU A 170 -19.96 11.11 -8.43
CA LEU A 170 -21.18 10.30 -8.53
C LEU A 170 -21.12 9.33 -9.72
N ILE A 171 -20.36 9.69 -10.75
CA ILE A 171 -20.31 8.97 -12.03
C ILE A 171 -18.95 8.33 -12.30
N SER A 172 -17.95 8.63 -11.47
CA SER A 172 -16.60 8.13 -11.65
C SER A 172 -15.95 7.75 -10.32
N SER A 173 -15.43 6.54 -10.27
CA SER A 173 -14.60 6.02 -9.19
C SER A 173 -13.55 5.12 -9.81
N TYR A 174 -12.34 5.20 -9.27
CA TYR A 174 -11.23 4.36 -9.66
C TYR A 174 -10.90 3.44 -8.48
N THR A 175 -10.89 2.13 -8.72
CA THR A 175 -10.46 1.19 -7.69
C THR A 175 -8.95 1.25 -7.61
N LEU A 176 -8.42 1.66 -6.45
CA LEU A 176 -7.01 1.55 -6.14
C LEU A 176 -6.72 0.10 -5.76
N PHE A 177 -7.47 -0.45 -4.78
CA PHE A 177 -7.30 -1.82 -4.24
C PHE A 177 -8.59 -2.62 -4.28
N GLY A 178 -8.47 -3.89 -4.60
CA GLY A 178 -9.49 -4.86 -4.23
C GLY A 178 -8.96 -6.27 -4.36
N ASP A 179 -8.90 -6.98 -3.24
CA ASP A 179 -8.57 -8.41 -3.21
C ASP A 179 -9.76 -9.17 -2.59
N PRO A 180 -10.27 -10.25 -3.21
CA PRO A 180 -11.41 -10.99 -2.67
C PRO A 180 -11.12 -11.64 -1.30
N ARG A 181 -9.86 -11.70 -0.87
CA ARG A 181 -9.40 -12.26 0.40
C ARG A 181 -9.30 -11.19 1.50
N ILE A 182 -9.42 -9.91 1.15
CA ILE A 182 -9.23 -8.78 2.07
C ILE A 182 -10.39 -7.79 1.92
N ASP A 183 -11.18 -7.64 2.97
CA ASP A 183 -12.27 -6.68 3.06
C ASP A 183 -11.76 -5.41 3.76
N VAL A 184 -11.45 -4.36 3.00
CA VAL A 184 -10.99 -3.07 3.57
C VAL A 184 -12.16 -2.31 4.16
N GLU A 185 -12.05 -1.99 5.44
CA GLU A 185 -13.12 -1.37 6.22
C GLU A 185 -12.92 0.13 6.42
N ARG A 186 -11.66 0.57 6.54
CA ARG A 186 -11.34 1.99 6.79
C ARG A 186 -9.95 2.32 6.29
N ILE A 187 -9.81 3.56 5.82
CA ILE A 187 -8.53 4.22 5.60
C ILE A 187 -8.65 5.62 6.18
N ALA A 188 -7.58 6.10 6.81
CA ALA A 188 -7.47 7.46 7.27
C ALA A 188 -6.06 8.02 7.07
N ALA A 189 -5.96 9.35 7.02
CA ALA A 189 -4.71 10.09 6.98
C ALA A 189 -4.77 11.22 8.00
N TYR A 190 -3.73 11.35 8.83
CA TYR A 190 -3.64 12.38 9.86
C TYR A 190 -2.34 13.17 9.70
N PRO A 191 -2.37 14.52 9.74
CA PRO A 191 -1.16 15.31 9.78
C PRO A 191 -0.35 15.01 11.04
N GLN A 192 0.97 15.01 10.90
CA GLN A 192 1.90 14.94 12.03
C GLN A 192 2.58 16.30 12.27
N PRO A 193 3.00 16.60 13.52
CA PRO A 193 3.61 17.89 13.85
C PRO A 193 4.89 18.22 13.07
N ASP A 194 5.56 17.21 12.55
CA ASP A 194 6.80 17.31 11.76
C ASP A 194 6.56 17.50 10.25
N GLY A 195 5.30 17.67 9.84
CA GLY A 195 4.91 17.84 8.43
C GLY A 195 4.68 16.52 7.68
N ARG A 196 4.96 15.37 8.30
CA ARG A 196 4.64 14.06 7.72
C ARG A 196 3.15 13.75 7.86
N VAL A 197 2.71 12.67 7.21
CA VAL A 197 1.34 12.17 7.32
C VAL A 197 1.34 10.75 7.85
N GLU A 198 0.57 10.50 8.90
CA GLU A 198 0.29 9.14 9.36
C GLU A 198 -0.92 8.58 8.60
N LEU A 199 -0.69 7.50 7.89
CA LEU A 199 -1.72 6.70 7.25
C LEU A 199 -2.14 5.57 8.17
N ARG A 200 -3.44 5.33 8.25
CA ARG A 200 -4.03 4.20 8.99
C ARG A 200 -4.99 3.44 8.10
N ALA A 201 -4.99 2.13 8.21
CA ALA A 201 -5.95 1.27 7.54
C ALA A 201 -6.45 0.17 8.48
N SER A 202 -7.69 -0.25 8.30
CA SER A 202 -8.22 -1.47 8.91
C SER A 202 -8.93 -2.31 7.88
N ALA A 203 -8.72 -3.62 7.95
CA ALA A 203 -9.31 -4.59 7.05
C ALA A 203 -9.67 -5.87 7.80
N ARG A 204 -10.40 -6.76 7.13
CA ARG A 204 -10.67 -8.11 7.60
C ARG A 204 -10.15 -9.10 6.57
N VAL A 205 -9.47 -10.14 7.04
CA VAL A 205 -9.14 -11.28 6.18
C VAL A 205 -10.40 -12.11 6.02
N VAL A 206 -10.88 -12.21 4.79
CA VAL A 206 -12.07 -13.00 4.44
C VAL A 206 -11.64 -14.30 3.75
N SER A 207 -12.39 -15.37 4.01
CA SER A 207 -12.08 -16.75 3.59
C SER A 207 -12.30 -16.95 2.11
#